data_AF-A0A651EW61-F1
#
_entry.id   AF-A0A651EW61-F1
#
_cell.length_a   1.000
_cell.length_b   1.000
_cell.length_c   1.000
_cell.angle_alpha   90.00
_cell.angle_beta   90.00
_cell.angle_gamma   90.00
#
_symmetry.space_group_name_H-M   'P 1'
#
loop_
_entity.id
_entity.type
_entity.pdbx_description
1 polymer ?
#
loop_
_entity_poly.entity_id
_entity_poly.type
_entity_poly.pdbx_seq_one_letter_code
_entity_poly.pdbx_strand_id
1 'polypeptide(L)'
;MLTRPVHYPAAYGVFVALAVADILLSGIIIIGLGGTEINIIAAWVFENAGLSGATFLKFATVVVVLLSCEFLGNTGSDSTARRLAQIAVIISAIPVTFAVVQLVEAFAWNPDLIAFANGNPPFDLLDIARGR
;
A
#
# COMPACT_ATOMS: atom_id res chain seq x y z
N MET A 1 -17.56 18.21 20.49
CA MET A 1 -17.55 16.81 20.97
C MET A 1 -16.50 16.01 20.19
N LEU A 2 -15.20 16.26 20.44
CA LEU A 2 -14.07 15.56 19.79
C LEU A 2 -13.12 14.94 20.84
N THR A 3 -13.54 14.88 22.11
CA THR A 3 -12.70 14.53 23.26
C THR A 3 -12.68 13.04 23.58
N ARG A 4 -13.41 12.20 22.84
CA ARG A 4 -13.38 10.76 23.08
C ARG A 4 -12.18 10.14 22.36
N PRO A 5 -11.22 9.55 23.09
CA PRO A 5 -10.13 8.81 22.45
C PRO A 5 -10.70 7.67 21.62
N VAL A 6 -10.16 7.47 20.42
CA VAL A 6 -10.44 6.28 19.60
C VAL A 6 -10.09 5.01 20.38
N HIS A 7 -10.81 3.91 20.17
CA HIS A 7 -10.66 2.72 21.00
C HIS A 7 -9.30 2.01 20.79
N TYR A 8 -8.80 1.95 19.56
CA TYR A 8 -7.58 1.19 19.22
C TYR A 8 -6.56 2.01 18.42
N PRO A 9 -6.01 3.12 18.97
CA PRO A 9 -5.18 4.08 18.22
C PRO A 9 -3.95 3.45 17.58
N ALA A 10 -3.26 2.53 18.27
CA ALA A 10 -2.08 1.85 17.73
C ALA A 10 -2.40 0.95 16.53
N ALA A 11 -3.47 0.15 16.63
CA ALA A 11 -3.89 -0.75 15.55
C ALA A 11 -4.37 0.04 14.33
N TYR A 12 -5.14 1.12 14.56
CA TYR A 12 -5.62 1.99 13.51
C TYR A 12 -4.49 2.70 12.77
N GLY A 13 -3.49 3.22 13.50
CA GLY A 13 -2.32 3.87 12.91
C GLY A 13 -1.55 2.91 11.99
N VAL A 14 -1.27 1.70 12.46
CA VAL A 14 -0.59 0.67 11.65
C VAL A 14 -1.44 0.27 10.44
N PHE A 15 -2.75 0.09 10.61
CA PHE A 15 -3.65 -0.28 9.53
C PHE A 15 -3.71 0.77 8.42
N VAL A 16 -3.82 2.06 8.78
CA VAL A 16 -3.77 3.17 7.83
C VAL A 16 -2.41 3.25 7.15
N ALA A 17 -1.31 3.09 7.90
CA ALA A 17 0.03 3.12 7.33
C ALA A 17 0.24 1.99 6.30
N LEU A 18 -0.23 0.78 6.60
CA LEU A 18 -0.19 -0.35 5.65
C LEU A 18 -1.05 -0.08 4.41
N ALA A 19 -2.24 0.53 4.57
CA ALA A 19 -3.08 0.88 3.45
C ALA A 19 -2.44 1.94 2.53
N VAL A 20 -1.75 2.93 3.10
CA VAL A 20 -0.98 3.92 2.34
C VAL A 20 0.21 3.27 1.64
N ALA A 21 0.98 2.46 2.36
CA ALA A 21 2.13 1.76 1.81
C ALA A 21 1.75 0.87 0.61
N ASP A 22 0.64 0.13 0.73
CA ASP A 22 0.09 -0.71 -0.34
C ASP A 22 -0.13 0.07 -1.64
N ILE A 23 -0.91 1.16 -1.58
CA ILE A 23 -1.21 1.99 -2.76
C ILE A 23 0.05 2.61 -3.36
N LEU A 24 0.98 3.08 -2.53
CA LEU A 24 2.23 3.67 -3.01
C LEU A 24 3.11 2.62 -3.69
N LEU A 25 3.26 1.43 -3.10
CA LEU A 25 4.08 0.36 -3.67
C LEU A 25 3.47 -0.18 -4.96
N SER A 26 2.15 -0.42 -5.01
CA SER A 26 1.47 -0.80 -6.26
C SER A 26 1.63 0.27 -7.34
N GLY A 27 1.54 1.55 -6.97
CA GLY A 27 1.78 2.67 -7.88
C GLY A 27 3.22 2.69 -8.43
N ILE A 28 4.22 2.45 -7.57
CA ILE A 28 5.62 2.36 -8.00
C ILE A 28 5.82 1.18 -8.96
N ILE A 29 5.28 0.00 -8.63
CA ILE A 29 5.44 -1.20 -9.47
C ILE A 29 4.77 -1.02 -10.83
N ILE A 30 3.50 -0.57 -10.84
CA ILE A 30 2.68 -0.53 -12.06
C ILE A 30 3.04 0.69 -12.92
N ILE A 31 3.07 1.89 -12.32
CA ILE A 31 3.27 3.15 -13.07
C ILE A 31 4.76 3.48 -13.18
N GLY A 32 5.52 3.30 -12.10
CA GLY A 32 6.94 3.67 -12.05
C GLY A 32 7.86 2.70 -12.79
N LEU A 33 7.64 1.40 -12.63
CA LEU A 33 8.47 0.34 -13.22
C LEU A 33 7.85 -0.30 -14.47
N GLY A 34 6.61 0.02 -14.81
CA GLY A 34 5.89 -0.60 -15.94
C GLY A 34 5.61 -2.09 -15.74
N GLY A 35 5.66 -2.56 -14.49
CA GLY A 35 5.42 -3.96 -14.14
C GLY A 35 3.94 -4.28 -13.90
N THR A 36 3.64 -5.56 -13.69
CA THR A 36 2.34 -6.00 -13.20
C THR A 36 2.45 -6.40 -11.74
N GLU A 37 1.46 -6.06 -10.92
CA GLU A 37 1.46 -6.43 -9.51
C GLU A 37 1.17 -7.94 -9.35
N ILE A 38 1.93 -8.63 -8.49
CA ILE A 38 1.70 -10.06 -8.21
C ILE A 38 0.34 -10.31 -7.55
N ASN A 39 -0.15 -9.32 -6.79
CA ASN A 39 -1.48 -9.39 -6.20
C ASN A 39 -2.55 -9.21 -7.28
N ILE A 40 -3.13 -10.33 -7.71
CA ILE A 40 -4.18 -10.41 -8.74
C ILE A 40 -5.34 -9.46 -8.46
N ILE A 41 -5.74 -9.29 -7.20
CA ILE A 41 -6.87 -8.41 -6.85
C ILE A 41 -6.49 -6.96 -7.10
N ALA A 42 -5.31 -6.54 -6.66
CA ALA A 42 -4.87 -5.17 -6.83
C ALA A 42 -4.57 -4.85 -8.31
N ALA A 43 -3.94 -5.77 -9.04
CA ALA A 43 -3.76 -5.66 -10.49
C ALA A 43 -5.11 -5.48 -11.21
N TRP A 44 -6.11 -6.31 -10.88
CA TRP A 44 -7.44 -6.21 -11.47
C TRP A 44 -8.12 -4.85 -11.16
N VAL A 45 -8.06 -4.38 -9.91
CA VAL A 45 -8.64 -3.07 -9.56
C VAL A 45 -7.92 -1.93 -10.29
N PHE A 46 -6.59 -1.99 -10.40
CA PHE A 46 -5.81 -1.00 -11.13
C PHE A 46 -6.13 -0.99 -12.62
N GLU A 47 -6.23 -2.15 -13.26
CA GLU A 47 -6.55 -2.26 -14.69
C GLU A 47 -7.96 -1.72 -15.01
N ASN A 48 -8.92 -1.91 -14.10
CA ASN A 48 -10.32 -1.53 -14.34
C ASN A 48 -10.67 -0.11 -13.87
N ALA A 49 -10.02 0.39 -12.82
CA ALA A 49 -10.39 1.65 -12.15
C ALA A 49 -9.21 2.62 -11.96
N GLY A 50 -8.01 2.24 -12.40
CA GLY A 50 -6.79 3.02 -12.25
C GLY A 50 -6.34 3.22 -10.80
N LEU A 51 -5.27 4.00 -10.63
CA LEU A 51 -4.72 4.35 -9.31
C LEU A 51 -5.78 5.03 -8.42
N SER A 52 -6.58 5.94 -8.99
CA SER A 52 -7.62 6.67 -8.25
C SER A 52 -8.71 5.73 -7.71
N GLY A 53 -9.15 4.75 -8.51
CA GLY A 53 -10.12 3.75 -8.08
C GLY A 53 -9.58 2.81 -7.03
N ALA A 54 -8.34 2.32 -7.21
CA ALA A 54 -7.65 1.50 -6.22
C ALA A 54 -7.50 2.23 -4.87
N THR A 55 -7.06 3.49 -4.93
CA THR A 55 -6.94 4.37 -3.76
C THR A 55 -8.27 4.53 -3.05
N PHE A 56 -9.34 4.87 -3.79
CA PHE A 56 -10.66 5.06 -3.21
C PHE A 56 -11.17 3.78 -2.53
N LEU A 57 -11.04 2.62 -3.18
CA LEU A 57 -11.47 1.33 -2.63
C LEU A 57 -10.71 0.99 -1.34
N LYS A 58 -9.39 1.20 -1.33
CA LYS A 58 -8.55 0.95 -0.15
C LYS A 58 -8.97 1.83 1.02
N PHE A 59 -9.11 3.14 0.81
CA PHE A 59 -9.51 4.06 1.87
C PHE A 59 -10.97 3.89 2.31
N ALA A 60 -11.88 3.53 1.40
CA ALA A 60 -13.25 3.17 1.76
C ALA A 60 -13.26 1.94 2.68
N THR A 61 -12.44 0.93 2.37
CA THR A 61 -12.26 -0.26 3.22
C THR A 61 -11.71 0.13 4.59
N VAL A 62 -10.71 1.02 4.63
CA VAL A 62 -10.14 1.52 5.89
C VAL A 62 -11.23 2.15 6.75
N VAL A 63 -12.01 3.08 6.19
CA VAL A 63 -13.09 3.77 6.88
C VAL A 63 -14.13 2.78 7.42
N VAL A 64 -14.57 1.83 6.59
CA VAL A 64 -15.56 0.81 7.00
C VAL A 64 -15.05 -0.02 8.18
N VAL A 65 -13.78 -0.46 8.14
CA VAL A 65 -13.18 -1.24 9.24
C VAL A 65 -13.08 -0.42 10.52
N LEU A 66 -12.61 0.84 10.44
CA LEU A 66 -12.51 1.72 11.60
C LEU A 66 -13.88 1.99 12.24
N LEU A 67 -14.89 2.31 11.42
CA LEU A 67 -16.25 2.50 11.90
C LEU A 67 -16.83 1.22 12.52
N SER A 68 -16.55 0.06 11.94
CA SER A 68 -16.98 -1.23 12.50
C SER A 68 -16.34 -1.52 13.86
N CYS A 69 -15.05 -1.23 13.99
CA CYS A 69 -14.33 -1.38 15.26
C CYS A 69 -14.88 -0.42 16.34
N GLU A 70 -15.15 0.84 15.98
CA GLU A 70 -15.75 1.81 16.91
C GLU A 70 -17.17 1.42 17.31
N PHE A 71 -17.99 0.94 16.36
CA PHE A 71 -19.35 0.48 16.66
C PHE A 71 -19.33 -0.71 17.63
N LEU A 72 -18.50 -1.73 17.36
CA LEU A 72 -18.39 -2.91 18.22
C LEU A 72 -17.77 -2.61 19.60
N GLY A 73 -16.79 -1.68 19.65
CA GLY A 73 -16.24 -1.20 20.92
C GLY A 73 -17.29 -0.50 21.78
N ASN A 74 -18.21 0.24 21.16
CA ASN A 74 -19.29 0.92 21.84
C ASN A 74 -20.43 -0.01 22.33
N THR A 75 -20.62 -1.17 21.72
CA THR A 75 -21.66 -2.15 22.14
C THR A 75 -21.21 -3.09 23.25
N GLY A 76 -20.02 -2.89 23.82
CA GLY A 76 -19.46 -3.73 24.88
C GLY A 76 -18.74 -4.99 24.39
N SER A 77 -18.57 -5.15 23.07
CA SER A 77 -17.88 -6.28 22.46
C SER A 77 -16.39 -5.98 22.18
N ASP A 78 -15.68 -5.46 23.19
CA ASP A 78 -14.29 -4.98 23.05
C ASP A 78 -13.33 -6.04 22.52
N SER A 79 -13.44 -7.29 22.99
CA SER A 79 -12.60 -8.40 22.52
C SER A 79 -12.77 -8.69 21.03
N THR A 80 -14.00 -8.57 20.52
CA THR A 80 -14.32 -8.82 19.11
C THR A 80 -13.83 -7.67 18.24
N ALA A 81 -14.04 -6.43 18.68
CA ALA A 81 -13.55 -5.23 17.99
C ALA A 81 -12.00 -5.22 17.91
N ARG A 82 -11.32 -5.61 18.99
CA ARG A 82 -9.86 -5.74 19.02
C ARG A 82 -9.36 -6.83 18.07
N ARG A 83 -10.01 -7.98 18.02
CA ARG A 83 -9.68 -9.05 17.05
C ARG A 83 -9.91 -8.59 15.62
N LEU A 84 -10.99 -7.89 15.34
CA LEU A 84 -11.26 -7.33 14.02
C LEU A 84 -10.14 -6.37 13.59
N ALA A 85 -9.73 -5.44 14.46
CA ALA A 85 -8.63 -4.52 14.18
C ALA A 85 -7.30 -5.27 13.93
N GLN A 86 -6.99 -6.30 14.73
CA GLN A 86 -5.79 -7.11 14.54
C GLN A 86 -5.80 -7.89 13.21
N ILE A 87 -6.93 -8.54 12.90
CA ILE A 87 -7.10 -9.29 11.65
C ILE A 87 -6.98 -8.34 10.45
N ALA A 88 -7.58 -7.15 10.53
CA ALA A 88 -7.47 -6.15 9.48
C ALA A 88 -6.02 -5.70 9.24
N VAL A 89 -5.24 -5.49 10.31
CA VAL A 89 -3.80 -5.20 10.21
C VAL A 89 -3.05 -6.35 9.53
N ILE A 90 -3.28 -7.59 9.97
CA ILE A 90 -2.60 -8.77 9.42
C ILE A 90 -2.92 -8.94 7.93
N ILE A 91 -4.20 -8.86 7.55
CA ILE A 91 -4.64 -8.99 6.16
C ILE A 91 -4.04 -7.86 5.30
N SER A 92 -4.03 -6.62 5.78
CA SER A 92 -3.45 -5.49 5.06
C SER A 92 -1.92 -5.58 4.91
N ALA A 93 -1.22 -6.33 5.76
CA ALA A 93 0.22 -6.50 5.65
C ALA A 93 0.63 -7.45 4.51
N ILE A 94 -0.26 -8.37 4.11
CA ILE A 94 0.01 -9.38 3.07
C ILE A 94 0.38 -8.71 1.74
N PRO A 95 -0.47 -7.86 1.12
CA PRO A 95 -0.15 -7.27 -0.18
C PRO A 95 1.05 -6.32 -0.12
N VAL A 96 1.23 -5.58 0.98
CA VAL A 96 2.44 -4.78 1.23
C VAL A 96 3.69 -5.66 1.20
N THR A 97 3.65 -6.83 1.84
CA THR A 97 4.80 -7.76 1.85
C THR A 97 5.13 -8.24 0.45
N PHE A 98 4.12 -8.64 -0.34
CA PHE A 98 4.33 -9.03 -1.74
C PHE A 98 4.94 -7.90 -2.56
N ALA A 99 4.42 -6.69 -2.43
CA ALA A 99 4.92 -5.53 -3.15
C ALA A 99 6.37 -5.17 -2.74
N VAL A 100 6.73 -5.29 -1.46
CA VAL A 100 8.12 -5.13 -1.00
C VAL A 100 9.03 -6.18 -1.61
N VAL A 101 8.65 -7.47 -1.57
CA VAL A 101 9.45 -8.56 -2.15
C VAL A 101 9.66 -8.31 -3.65
N GLN A 102 8.59 -7.98 -4.38
CA GLN A 102 8.64 -7.69 -5.80
C GLN A 102 9.55 -6.50 -6.12
N LEU A 103 9.51 -5.45 -5.29
CA LEU A 103 10.36 -4.28 -5.46
C LEU A 103 11.84 -4.64 -5.21
N VAL A 104 12.14 -5.41 -4.16
CA VAL A 104 13.50 -5.87 -3.84
C VAL A 104 14.05 -6.72 -4.99
N GLU A 105 13.25 -7.65 -5.53
CA GLU A 105 13.62 -8.43 -6.71
C GLU A 105 13.88 -7.52 -7.92
N ALA A 106 12.99 -6.57 -8.21
CA ALA A 106 13.17 -5.64 -9.32
C ALA A 106 14.48 -4.85 -9.22
N PHE A 107 14.88 -4.40 -8.03
CA PHE A 107 16.18 -3.75 -7.81
C PHE A 107 17.35 -4.74 -7.93
N ALA A 108 17.23 -5.95 -7.40
CA ALA A 108 18.30 -6.96 -7.47
C ALA A 108 18.63 -7.38 -8.90
N TRP A 109 17.62 -7.44 -9.78
CA TRP A 109 17.79 -7.85 -11.19
C TRP A 109 18.08 -6.69 -12.15
N ASN A 110 17.89 -5.43 -11.76
CA ASN A 110 18.13 -4.26 -12.61
C ASN A 110 19.15 -3.30 -11.98
N PRO A 111 20.46 -3.47 -12.28
CA PRO A 111 21.51 -2.58 -11.74
C PRO A 111 21.34 -1.11 -12.16
N ASP A 112 20.65 -0.83 -13.27
CA ASP A 112 20.35 0.52 -13.73
C ASP A 112 19.33 1.24 -12.81
N LEU A 113 18.41 0.50 -12.18
CA LEU A 113 17.50 1.06 -11.17
C LEU A 113 18.25 1.41 -9.88
N ILE A 114 19.26 0.62 -9.52
CA ILE A 114 20.14 0.93 -8.39
C ILE A 114 20.95 2.20 -8.70
N ALA A 115 21.46 2.34 -9.92
CA ALA A 115 22.15 3.56 -10.35
C ALA A 115 21.22 4.79 -10.29
N PHE A 116 19.99 4.66 -10.81
CA PHE A 116 18.96 5.71 -10.74
C PHE A 116 18.61 6.09 -9.29
N ALA A 117 18.38 5.12 -8.41
CA ALA A 117 18.08 5.35 -7.00
C ALA A 117 19.23 6.06 -6.25
N ASN A 118 20.47 5.82 -6.69
CA ASN A 118 21.66 6.50 -6.17
C ASN A 118 21.92 7.87 -6.83
N GLY A 119 21.01 8.36 -7.67
CA GLY A 119 21.11 9.67 -8.32
C GLY A 119 21.96 9.70 -9.60
N ASN A 120 22.40 8.55 -10.11
CA ASN A 120 23.03 8.46 -11.43
C ASN A 120 21.96 8.21 -12.49
N PRO A 121 21.77 9.11 -13.47
CA PRO A 121 20.81 8.85 -14.53
C PRO A 121 21.20 7.58 -15.30
N PRO A 122 20.22 6.78 -15.76
CA PRO A 122 20.49 5.60 -16.59
C PRO A 122 21.33 6.01 -17.81
N PHE A 123 22.29 5.16 -18.19
CA PHE A 123 23.29 5.41 -19.25
C PHE A 123 22.68 6.00 -20.54
N ASP A 124 21.44 5.63 -20.85
CA ASP A 124 20.68 6.06 -22.02
C ASP A 124 20.44 7.58 -22.10
N LEU A 125 20.26 8.27 -20.96
CA LEU A 125 20.06 9.73 -20.95
C LEU A 125 21.34 10.51 -21.25
N LEU A 126 22.51 9.94 -20.97
CA LEU A 126 23.80 10.56 -21.29
C LEU A 126 24.17 10.38 -22.77
N ASP A 127 23.71 9.30 -23.41
CA ASP A 127 23.91 9.09 -24.85
C ASP A 127 22.92 9.89 -25.71
N ILE A 128 21.65 10.00 -25.28
CA ILE A 128 20.66 10.90 -25.91
C ILE A 128 21.08 12.38 -25.76
N ALA A 129 21.62 12.78 -24.60
CA ALA A 129 22.17 14.13 -24.40
C ALA A 129 23.47 14.39 -25.20
N ARG A 130 24.17 13.34 -25.65
CA ARG A 130 25.36 13.42 -26.51
C ARG A 130 25.05 13.24 -28.00
N GLY A 131 23.79 13.06 -28.38
CA GLY A 131 23.37 13.01 -29.79
C GLY A 131 23.89 11.79 -30.55
N ARG A 132 23.89 10.60 -29.94
CA ARG A 132 24.07 9.32 -30.65
C ARG A 132 22.77 8.56 -30.73
#